data_AF-A0A6P2LE72-F1
#
_entry.id   AF-A0A6P2LE72-F1
#
_cell.length_a   1.000
_cell.length_b   1.000
_cell.length_c   1.000
_cell.angle_alpha   90.00
_cell.angle_beta   90.00
_cell.angle_gamma   90.00
#
_symmetry.space_group_name_H-M   'P 1'
#
loop_
_entity.id
_entity.type
_entity.pdbx_description
1 polymer ?
#
loop_
_entity_poly.entity_id
_entity_poly.type
_entity_poly.pdbx_seq_one_letter_code
_entity_poly.pdbx_strand_id
1 'polypeptide(L)'
;MPNISADQLKPSFTRCSGIIGWIIKVDGIVDRELITAIYRLSPWKRRSLDVQSRMIQYWTDILDNPDLAVDWPLMADFRRRDQAESLQSPRCPLQQRRIRDMLTSYFWSGDAIRSRRVSDIVLSGTVDVPVPSARVLADWERETSSRLVLEPGDVEAMPLARTQARWPDYKRCVQAMSDWTCALGLPNVLASSDVALMACRGARYHHDGAQYGGAAFCNLFLSEDRGLDLHFPSTGHRIPLTRGTAVIFDTGQPHGVIQRRGSGFNAADFATDQDCIQIFLTWELPIEDPHIAQALKVVFDIAPSTSLHLDEEQVWSNGAPAAVCPESGRWYRVD
;
A
#
# COMPACT_ATOMS: atom_id res chain seq x y z
N MET A 1 -31.63 26.91 18.55
CA MET A 1 -31.48 25.99 17.39
C MET A 1 -31.42 24.58 17.96
N PRO A 2 -32.19 23.60 17.46
CA PRO A 2 -32.24 22.28 18.10
C PRO A 2 -30.95 21.49 17.84
N ASN A 3 -30.40 20.86 18.88
CA ASN A 3 -29.25 19.96 18.81
C ASN A 3 -29.61 18.71 18.00
N ILE A 4 -28.82 18.40 16.98
CA ILE A 4 -28.93 17.17 16.20
C ILE A 4 -28.20 16.07 16.98
N SER A 5 -28.89 15.00 17.35
CA SER A 5 -28.29 13.81 17.98
C SER A 5 -27.46 13.04 16.95
N ALA A 6 -26.32 12.46 17.39
CA ALA A 6 -25.40 11.66 16.58
C ALA A 6 -26.08 10.53 15.79
N ASP A 7 -27.24 10.05 16.24
CA ASP A 7 -28.02 9.00 15.57
C ASP A 7 -28.75 9.46 14.29
N GLN A 8 -28.72 10.75 13.95
CA GLN A 8 -29.43 11.31 12.78
C GLN A 8 -28.53 11.61 11.57
N LEU A 9 -27.21 11.42 11.69
CA LEU A 9 -26.28 11.67 10.59
C LEU A 9 -26.22 10.45 9.66
N LYS A 10 -26.68 10.61 8.41
CA LYS A 10 -26.44 9.65 7.33
C LYS A 10 -25.23 10.12 6.51
N PRO A 11 -24.01 9.59 6.74
CA PRO A 11 -22.87 9.95 5.90
C PRO A 11 -23.15 9.51 4.46
N SER A 12 -22.90 10.42 3.52
CA SER A 12 -22.88 10.11 2.09
C SER A 12 -21.42 9.99 1.65
N PHE A 13 -21.08 8.85 1.06
CA PHE A 13 -19.75 8.55 0.56
C PHE A 13 -19.78 8.67 -0.96
N THR A 14 -18.88 9.48 -1.54
CA THR A 14 -18.73 9.55 -2.99
C THR A 14 -17.33 9.07 -3.35
N ARG A 15 -17.26 8.07 -4.25
CA ARG A 15 -16.01 7.46 -4.73
C ARG A 15 -15.35 8.39 -5.76
N CYS A 16 -14.13 8.83 -5.51
CA CYS A 16 -13.26 9.36 -6.56
C CYS A 16 -12.27 8.27 -6.97
N SER A 17 -12.19 8.01 -8.26
CA SER A 17 -11.34 6.99 -8.86
C SER A 17 -9.84 7.24 -8.58
N GLY A 18 -9.15 6.22 -8.04
CA GLY A 18 -7.70 6.09 -8.12
C GLY A 18 -6.88 6.56 -6.92
N ILE A 19 -7.48 7.18 -5.90
CA ILE A 19 -6.83 7.56 -4.65
C ILE A 19 -7.83 7.25 -3.54
N ILE A 20 -7.42 6.49 -2.51
CA ILE A 20 -8.28 6.26 -1.32
C ILE A 20 -8.31 7.57 -0.52
N GLY A 21 -9.05 8.56 -1.01
CA GLY A 21 -9.40 9.79 -0.32
C GLY A 21 -10.87 9.71 0.09
N TRP A 22 -11.14 9.65 1.39
CA TRP A 22 -12.50 9.76 1.91
C TRP A 22 -12.82 11.23 2.19
N ILE A 23 -13.82 11.79 1.51
CA ILE A 23 -14.42 13.08 1.90
C ILE A 23 -15.66 12.76 2.73
N ILE A 24 -15.61 13.07 4.03
CA ILE A 24 -16.79 13.01 4.91
C ILE A 24 -17.42 14.40 4.92
N LYS A 25 -18.58 14.52 4.27
CA LYS A 25 -19.37 15.75 4.32
C LYS A 25 -20.33 15.65 5.50
N VAL A 26 -20.18 16.56 6.47
CA VAL A 26 -21.08 16.66 7.63
C VAL A 26 -21.84 17.97 7.51
N ASP A 27 -23.16 17.88 7.35
CA ASP A 27 -24.03 19.06 7.41
C ASP A 27 -24.46 19.27 8.87
N GLY A 28 -23.77 20.15 9.60
CA GLY A 28 -24.06 20.45 11.01
C GLY A 28 -22.90 21.13 11.75
N ILE A 29 -23.15 21.53 13.00
CA ILE A 29 -22.09 22.02 13.89
C ILE A 29 -21.24 20.81 14.30
N VAL A 30 -19.95 20.88 14.00
CA VAL A 30 -18.98 19.84 14.33
C VAL A 30 -18.58 20.03 15.79
N ASP A 31 -18.98 19.10 16.66
CA ASP A 31 -18.55 19.09 18.05
C ASP A 31 -17.41 18.07 18.31
N ARG A 32 -16.82 18.18 19.51
CA ARG A 32 -15.66 17.38 19.92
C ARG A 32 -15.94 15.87 19.96
N GLU A 33 -17.18 15.48 20.27
CA GLU A 33 -17.57 14.07 20.31
C GLU A 33 -17.71 13.50 18.90
N LEU A 34 -18.25 14.29 17.96
CA LEU A 34 -18.40 13.90 16.55
C LEU A 34 -17.04 13.74 15.86
N ILE A 35 -16.09 14.64 16.11
CA ILE A 35 -14.71 14.51 15.63
C ILE A 35 -14.08 13.21 16.16
N THR A 36 -14.22 12.96 17.47
CA THR A 36 -13.68 11.76 18.10
C THR A 36 -14.29 10.47 17.54
N ALA A 37 -15.59 10.48 17.24
CA ALA A 37 -16.28 9.35 16.62
C ALA A 37 -15.83 9.11 15.17
N ILE A 38 -15.64 10.16 14.37
CA ILE A 38 -15.11 10.07 13.00
C ILE A 38 -13.71 9.47 13.02
N TYR A 39 -12.83 9.92 13.92
CA TYR A 39 -11.47 9.38 14.04
C TYR A 39 -11.44 7.89 14.42
N ARG A 40 -12.34 7.44 15.32
CA ARG A 40 -12.47 6.03 15.71
C ARG A 40 -12.93 5.12 14.58
N LEU A 41 -13.67 5.66 13.61
CA LEU A 41 -14.20 4.93 12.46
C LEU A 41 -13.27 4.95 11.24
N SER A 42 -12.22 5.77 11.29
CA SER A 42 -11.32 6.00 10.17
C SER A 42 -10.14 5.00 10.18
N PRO A 43 -9.63 4.53 9.02
CA PRO A 43 -8.50 3.60 8.95
C PRO A 43 -7.13 4.17 9.41
N TRP A 44 -7.09 5.40 9.91
CA TRP A 44 -5.88 6.19 10.21
C TRP A 44 -5.15 5.78 11.50
N LYS A 45 -5.14 4.50 11.84
CA LYS A 45 -4.46 3.95 13.02
C LYS A 45 -2.93 4.04 12.99
N ARG A 46 -2.32 4.60 11.94
CA ARG A 46 -0.85 4.63 11.72
C ARG A 46 -0.20 6.00 11.83
N ARG A 47 -0.59 6.78 12.84
CA ARG A 47 0.27 7.88 13.32
C ARG A 47 0.49 7.65 14.80
N SER A 48 1.66 8.02 15.31
CA SER A 48 1.95 7.93 16.75
C SER A 48 0.86 8.67 17.53
N LEU A 49 0.54 8.17 18.73
CA LEU A 49 -0.48 8.76 19.60
C LEU A 49 -0.25 10.28 19.86
N ASP A 50 1.00 10.74 19.75
CA ASP A 50 1.38 12.14 19.88
C ASP A 50 0.97 12.99 18.68
N VAL A 51 1.10 12.48 17.45
CA VAL A 51 0.66 13.21 16.24
C VAL A 51 -0.87 13.27 16.19
N GLN A 52 -1.54 12.19 16.60
CA GLN A 52 -2.99 12.19 16.76
C GLN A 52 -3.44 13.18 17.84
N SER A 53 -2.75 13.23 18.98
CA SER A 53 -3.05 14.16 20.06
C SER A 53 -2.80 15.63 19.67
N ARG A 54 -1.73 15.93 18.92
CA ARG A 54 -1.44 17.29 18.43
C ARG A 54 -2.42 17.77 17.37
N MET A 55 -2.88 16.90 16.47
CA MET A 55 -3.93 17.25 15.51
C MET A 55 -5.28 17.46 16.20
N ILE A 56 -5.63 16.63 17.18
CA ILE A 56 -6.84 16.81 18.00
C ILE A 56 -6.77 18.13 18.77
N GLN A 57 -5.62 18.45 19.36
CA GLN A 57 -5.41 19.70 20.09
C GLN A 57 -5.55 20.91 19.15
N TYR A 58 -4.88 20.91 17.99
CA TYR A 58 -4.96 21.99 16.99
C TYR A 58 -6.40 22.27 16.53
N TRP A 59 -7.17 21.24 16.22
CA TRP A 59 -8.57 21.41 15.83
C TRP A 59 -9.48 21.80 17.00
N THR A 60 -9.16 21.39 18.23
CA THR A 60 -9.86 21.85 19.44
C THR A 60 -9.59 23.33 19.68
N ASP A 61 -8.34 23.78 19.51
CA ASP A 61 -7.94 25.17 19.70
C ASP A 61 -8.57 26.11 18.65
N ILE A 62 -8.76 25.65 17.40
CA ILE A 62 -9.49 26.39 16.35
C ILE A 62 -10.98 26.51 16.65
N LEU A 63 -11.59 25.48 17.24
CA LEU A 63 -13.00 25.51 17.61
C LEU A 63 -13.28 26.41 18.83
N ASP A 64 -12.34 26.46 19.77
CA ASP A 64 -12.44 27.29 20.97
C ASP A 64 -12.04 28.76 20.73
N ASN A 65 -11.23 29.03 19.69
CA ASN A 65 -10.85 30.39 19.30
C ASN A 65 -10.69 30.52 17.76
N PRO A 66 -11.77 30.81 17.02
CA PRO A 66 -11.77 30.83 15.56
C PRO A 66 -10.87 31.91 14.93
N ASP A 67 -10.37 32.87 15.71
CA ASP A 67 -9.41 33.87 15.27
C ASP A 67 -7.97 33.34 15.16
N LEU A 68 -7.69 32.10 15.63
CA LEU A 68 -6.41 31.41 15.45
C LEU A 68 -6.22 30.80 14.05
N ALA A 69 -7.20 30.93 13.15
CA ALA A 69 -7.18 30.35 11.81
C ALA A 69 -6.21 31.04 10.82
N VAL A 70 -5.35 31.95 11.27
CA VAL A 70 -4.48 32.76 10.39
C VAL A 70 -3.05 32.81 10.92
N ASP A 71 -2.24 31.80 10.57
CA ASP A 71 -0.92 31.97 9.95
C ASP A 71 -0.21 30.62 9.78
N TRP A 72 -0.20 30.12 8.54
CA TRP A 72 0.86 29.26 8.05
C TRP A 72 1.58 29.99 6.92
N PRO A 73 2.77 30.59 7.14
CA PRO A 73 3.49 31.26 6.08
C PRO A 73 4.48 30.29 5.42
N LEU A 74 4.04 29.54 4.40
CA LEU A 74 4.96 28.81 3.51
C LEU A 74 4.31 28.38 2.18
N MET A 75 3.66 29.30 1.47
CA MET A 75 3.08 29.01 0.14
C MET A 75 3.12 30.22 -0.81
N ALA A 76 4.06 31.17 -0.64
CA ALA A 76 4.16 32.33 -1.54
C ALA A 76 5.58 32.91 -1.65
N ASP A 77 6.59 32.12 -2.05
CA ASP A 77 7.78 32.70 -2.69
C ASP A 77 8.60 31.65 -3.47
N PHE A 78 8.18 31.30 -4.68
CA PHE A 78 9.00 30.51 -5.62
C PHE A 78 8.74 30.92 -7.07
N ARG A 79 8.89 32.22 -7.36
CA ARG A 79 8.94 32.71 -8.74
C ARG A 79 9.96 33.84 -8.91
N ARG A 80 11.25 33.52 -8.74
CA ARG A 80 12.42 34.16 -9.39
C ARG A 80 13.72 33.71 -8.72
N ARG A 81 14.48 32.85 -9.40
CA ARG A 81 15.97 32.85 -9.50
C ARG A 81 16.40 31.58 -10.23
N ASP A 82 16.33 31.64 -11.56
CA ASP A 82 17.09 30.75 -12.44
C ASP A 82 17.61 31.60 -13.60
N GLN A 83 18.74 32.27 -13.36
CA GLN A 83 19.70 32.66 -14.38
C GLN A 83 21.09 32.72 -13.70
N ALA A 84 22.09 32.19 -14.41
CA ALA A 84 23.50 31.96 -14.03
C ALA A 84 23.69 30.66 -13.22
N GLU A 85 24.39 29.61 -13.66
CA GLU A 85 25.54 29.55 -14.57
C GLU A 85 25.69 28.13 -15.16
N SER A 86 25.96 28.09 -16.47
CA SER A 86 26.45 26.94 -17.20
C SER A 86 27.92 26.67 -16.87
N LEU A 87 28.34 25.39 -16.90
CA LEU A 87 29.53 24.91 -17.64
C LEU A 87 29.62 23.37 -17.51
N GLN A 88 29.16 22.64 -18.52
CA GLN A 88 29.40 21.19 -18.67
C GLN A 88 30.63 20.97 -19.57
N SER A 89 31.55 20.11 -19.11
CA SER A 89 32.56 19.46 -19.95
C SER A 89 32.18 17.97 -20.15
N PRO A 90 32.45 17.38 -21.33
CA PRO A 90 31.90 16.07 -21.69
C PRO A 90 32.66 14.92 -21.01
N ARG A 91 31.95 14.05 -20.27
CA ARG A 91 32.53 12.80 -19.75
C ARG A 91 32.35 11.64 -20.74
N CYS A 92 33.37 10.80 -20.76
CA CYS A 92 33.69 9.74 -21.71
C CYS A 92 32.60 8.63 -21.84
N PRO A 93 32.40 8.02 -23.05
CA PRO A 93 31.26 7.13 -23.34
C PRO A 93 31.25 5.77 -22.63
N LEU A 94 32.25 5.44 -21.82
CA LEU A 94 32.38 4.12 -21.19
C LEU A 94 31.68 3.98 -19.82
N GLN A 95 30.94 5.01 -19.39
CA GLN A 95 30.18 4.99 -18.12
C GLN A 95 28.69 4.61 -18.29
N GLN A 96 28.27 4.18 -19.49
CA GLN A 96 26.93 3.61 -19.77
C GLN A 96 26.81 2.13 -19.35
N ARG A 97 27.41 1.77 -18.22
CA ARG A 97 27.24 0.45 -17.63
C ARG A 97 25.90 0.45 -16.87
N ARG A 98 24.81 0.10 -17.57
CA ARG A 98 23.43 -0.11 -17.08
C ARG A 98 23.20 0.43 -15.66
N ILE A 99 22.87 1.71 -15.53
CA ILE A 99 22.24 2.22 -14.32
C ILE A 99 20.92 1.45 -14.23
N ARG A 100 20.85 0.41 -13.38
CA ARG A 100 19.56 -0.04 -12.88
C ARG A 100 18.93 1.20 -12.25
N ASP A 101 17.68 1.50 -12.60
CA ASP A 101 16.98 2.63 -12.00
C ASP A 101 17.16 2.56 -10.48
N MET A 102 17.79 3.59 -9.92
CA MET A 102 18.04 3.65 -8.50
C MET A 102 16.75 4.10 -7.83
N LEU A 103 16.04 3.12 -7.25
CA LEU A 103 14.80 3.35 -6.54
C LEU A 103 15.07 3.62 -5.06
N THR A 104 14.61 4.78 -4.60
CA THR A 104 14.69 5.21 -3.21
C THR A 104 13.28 5.34 -2.65
N SER A 105 13.00 4.65 -1.55
CA SER A 105 11.79 4.89 -0.75
C SER A 105 12.14 5.87 0.36
N TYR A 106 11.34 6.92 0.48
CA TYR A 106 11.30 7.79 1.64
C TYR A 106 10.10 7.39 2.49
N PHE A 107 10.33 7.02 3.74
CA PHE A 107 9.33 6.38 4.58
C PHE A 107 9.40 6.90 6.02
N TRP A 108 8.28 6.82 6.74
CA TRP A 108 8.24 7.18 8.14
C TRP A 108 8.92 6.12 9.01
N SER A 109 9.85 6.58 9.85
CA SER A 109 10.40 5.84 10.96
C SER A 109 10.14 6.66 12.22
N GLY A 110 9.11 6.26 12.98
CA GLY A 110 8.60 7.06 14.08
C GLY A 110 8.03 8.40 13.61
N ASP A 111 8.71 9.50 13.98
CA ASP A 111 8.35 10.88 13.67
C ASP A 111 9.27 11.53 12.60
N ALA A 112 10.20 10.77 12.03
CA ALA A 112 11.13 11.24 11.02
C ALA A 112 11.00 10.47 9.71
N ILE A 113 11.21 11.16 8.59
CA ILE A 113 11.38 10.49 7.30
C ILE A 113 12.82 9.98 7.19
N ARG A 114 12.96 8.70 6.86
CA ARG A 114 14.23 8.07 6.49
C ARG A 114 14.20 7.69 5.02
N SER A 115 15.37 7.45 4.46
CA SER A 115 15.51 6.93 3.10
C SER A 115 15.97 5.48 3.15
N ARG A 116 15.57 4.69 2.16
CA ARG A 116 16.12 3.35 1.93
C ARG A 116 16.09 3.02 0.46
N ARG A 117 16.95 2.09 0.04
CA ARG A 117 16.85 1.49 -1.27
C ARG A 117 15.62 0.58 -1.33
N VAL A 118 14.89 0.63 -2.44
CA VAL A 118 13.88 -0.39 -2.77
C VAL A 118 14.60 -1.67 -3.20
N SER A 119 14.32 -2.77 -2.51
CA SER A 119 14.86 -4.09 -2.83
C SER A 119 14.37 -4.57 -4.19
N ASP A 120 15.20 -5.33 -4.92
CA ASP A 120 14.79 -6.09 -6.10
C ASP A 120 14.55 -7.57 -5.79
N ILE A 121 14.63 -7.96 -4.52
CA ILE A 121 14.43 -9.34 -4.06
C ILE A 121 12.94 -9.60 -3.86
N VAL A 122 12.48 -10.71 -4.40
CA VAL A 122 11.16 -11.28 -4.15
C VAL A 122 11.37 -12.70 -3.65
N LEU A 123 10.90 -12.99 -2.43
CA LEU A 123 10.89 -14.35 -1.90
C LEU A 123 9.55 -14.98 -2.24
N SER A 124 9.55 -16.21 -2.76
CA SER A 124 8.32 -16.90 -3.11
C SER A 124 8.40 -18.39 -2.85
N GLY A 125 7.27 -18.99 -2.51
CA GLY A 125 7.12 -20.43 -2.37
C GLY A 125 5.66 -20.85 -2.47
N THR A 126 5.42 -22.14 -2.25
CA THR A 126 4.07 -22.69 -2.10
C THR A 126 3.98 -23.35 -0.73
N VAL A 127 2.97 -22.99 0.04
CA VAL A 127 2.66 -23.59 1.34
C VAL A 127 1.39 -24.42 1.24
N ASP A 128 1.31 -25.51 1.99
CA ASP A 128 0.09 -26.31 2.05
C ASP A 128 -0.95 -25.58 2.90
N VAL A 129 -2.05 -25.17 2.28
CA VAL A 129 -3.18 -24.53 2.95
C VAL A 129 -4.46 -25.26 2.62
N PRO A 130 -5.38 -25.43 3.59
CA PRO A 130 -6.63 -26.13 3.35
C PRO A 130 -7.48 -25.43 2.29
N VAL A 131 -8.21 -26.23 1.51
CA VAL A 131 -9.23 -25.72 0.59
C VAL A 131 -10.31 -24.99 1.40
N PRO A 132 -10.67 -23.73 1.07
CA PRO A 132 -11.75 -23.04 1.75
C PRO A 132 -13.07 -23.82 1.65
N SER A 133 -13.78 -23.98 2.77
CA SER A 133 -15.07 -24.68 2.77
C SER A 133 -16.09 -23.99 1.87
N ALA A 134 -17.08 -24.74 1.37
CA ALA A 134 -18.16 -24.20 0.53
C ALA A 134 -18.87 -22.98 1.16
N ARG A 135 -19.00 -22.96 2.49
CA ARG A 135 -19.59 -21.83 3.23
C ARG A 135 -18.74 -20.56 3.13
N VAL A 136 -17.41 -20.70 3.22
CA VAL A 136 -16.47 -19.58 3.09
C VAL A 136 -16.47 -19.07 1.65
N LEU A 137 -16.42 -19.97 0.67
CA LEU A 137 -16.50 -19.63 -0.75
C LEU A 137 -17.78 -18.86 -1.08
N ALA A 138 -18.94 -19.32 -0.58
CA ALA A 138 -20.23 -18.63 -0.77
C ALA A 138 -20.35 -17.28 -0.02
N ASP A 139 -19.53 -17.04 1.01
CA ASP A 139 -19.41 -15.73 1.66
C ASP A 139 -18.56 -14.79 0.80
N TRP A 140 -17.41 -15.28 0.33
CA TRP A 140 -16.52 -14.54 -0.55
C TRP A 140 -17.18 -14.14 -1.86
N GLU A 141 -17.82 -15.09 -2.55
CA GLU A 141 -18.55 -14.85 -3.79
C GLU A 141 -19.63 -13.78 -3.60
N ARG A 142 -20.35 -13.80 -2.49
CA ARG A 142 -21.35 -12.79 -2.18
C ARG A 142 -20.73 -11.41 -2.03
N GLU A 143 -19.63 -11.29 -1.29
CA GLU A 143 -18.98 -10.00 -1.09
C GLU A 143 -18.39 -9.46 -2.40
N THR A 144 -17.73 -10.29 -3.19
CA THR A 144 -17.10 -9.86 -4.44
C THR A 144 -18.11 -9.51 -5.52
N SER A 145 -19.21 -10.27 -5.63
CA SER A 145 -20.24 -10.02 -6.65
C SER A 145 -21.23 -8.91 -6.29
N SER A 146 -21.57 -8.71 -5.01
CA SER A 146 -22.65 -7.79 -4.61
C SER A 146 -22.18 -6.50 -3.95
N ARG A 147 -20.98 -6.45 -3.38
CA ARG A 147 -20.51 -5.30 -2.60
C ARG A 147 -19.26 -4.64 -3.17
N LEU A 148 -18.24 -5.42 -3.50
CA LEU A 148 -17.00 -4.87 -4.04
C LEU A 148 -17.15 -4.45 -5.50
N VAL A 149 -17.83 -5.27 -6.32
CA VAL A 149 -18.02 -5.03 -7.77
C VAL A 149 -16.69 -4.65 -8.42
N LEU A 150 -15.71 -5.57 -8.31
CA LEU A 150 -14.33 -5.33 -8.76
C LEU A 150 -14.26 -5.12 -10.27
N GLU A 151 -13.80 -3.95 -10.68
CA GLU A 151 -13.41 -3.70 -12.06
C GLU A 151 -12.06 -4.37 -12.38
N PRO A 152 -11.77 -4.67 -13.65
CA PRO A 152 -10.45 -5.14 -14.05
C PRO A 152 -9.34 -4.23 -13.52
N GLY A 153 -8.42 -4.83 -12.76
CA GLY A 153 -7.27 -4.16 -12.18
C GLY A 153 -7.49 -3.58 -10.79
N ASP A 154 -8.67 -3.77 -10.19
CA ASP A 154 -8.97 -3.33 -8.83
C ASP A 154 -8.50 -4.37 -7.79
N VAL A 155 -8.02 -3.85 -6.66
CA VAL A 155 -7.65 -4.60 -5.45
C VAL A 155 -8.38 -3.94 -4.29
N GLU A 156 -9.17 -4.70 -3.54
CA GLU A 156 -10.01 -4.16 -2.46
C GLU A 156 -9.94 -5.03 -1.20
N ALA A 157 -10.08 -4.38 -0.05
CA ALA A 157 -10.12 -5.07 1.23
C ALA A 157 -11.45 -5.81 1.43
N MET A 158 -11.35 -7.05 1.94
CA MET A 158 -12.48 -7.85 2.39
C MET A 158 -12.63 -7.76 3.92
N PRO A 159 -13.84 -7.97 4.46
CA PRO A 159 -14.10 -7.87 5.90
C PRO A 159 -13.56 -9.09 6.67
N LEU A 160 -12.24 -9.08 6.91
CA LEU A 160 -11.49 -10.19 7.52
C LEU A 160 -12.12 -10.67 8.84
N ALA A 161 -12.46 -9.77 9.76
CA ALA A 161 -13.01 -10.16 11.07
C ALA A 161 -14.30 -11.00 10.94
N ARG A 162 -15.16 -10.65 9.97
CA ARG A 162 -16.39 -11.40 9.71
C ARG A 162 -16.10 -12.75 9.05
N THR A 163 -15.17 -12.76 8.09
CA THR A 163 -14.73 -14.00 7.42
C THR A 163 -14.09 -14.97 8.41
N GLN A 164 -13.22 -14.50 9.31
CA GLN A 164 -12.57 -15.32 10.34
C GLN A 164 -13.57 -16.08 11.21
N ALA A 165 -14.66 -15.43 11.64
CA ALA A 165 -15.70 -16.07 12.43
C ALA A 165 -16.40 -17.25 11.70
N ARG A 166 -16.30 -17.31 10.38
CA ARG A 166 -16.92 -18.32 9.51
C ARG A 166 -15.89 -19.25 8.87
N TRP A 167 -14.60 -19.03 9.11
CA TRP A 167 -13.50 -19.74 8.47
C TRP A 167 -12.72 -20.57 9.50
N PRO A 168 -13.13 -21.83 9.76
CA PRO A 168 -12.52 -22.66 10.80
C PRO A 168 -11.03 -22.91 10.56
N ASP A 169 -10.62 -22.97 9.30
CA ASP A 169 -9.25 -23.24 8.89
C ASP A 169 -8.34 -22.01 8.81
N TYR A 170 -8.83 -20.81 9.14
CA TYR A 170 -8.02 -19.58 9.11
C TYR A 170 -6.70 -19.73 9.87
N LYS A 171 -6.76 -20.29 11.08
CA LYS A 171 -5.57 -20.52 11.92
C LYS A 171 -4.54 -21.44 11.27
N ARG A 172 -4.98 -22.42 10.48
CA ARG A 172 -4.08 -23.33 9.75
C ARG A 172 -3.36 -22.60 8.61
N CYS A 173 -4.03 -21.65 7.95
CA CYS A 173 -3.40 -20.81 6.93
C CYS A 173 -2.34 -19.89 7.53
N VAL A 174 -2.64 -19.26 8.67
CA VAL A 174 -1.68 -18.44 9.42
C VAL A 174 -0.49 -19.29 9.90
N GLN A 175 -0.74 -20.50 10.42
CA GLN A 175 0.32 -21.40 10.84
C GLN A 175 1.23 -21.80 9.68
N ALA A 176 0.68 -22.19 8.54
CA ALA A 176 1.46 -22.54 7.35
C ALA A 176 2.38 -21.39 6.91
N MET A 177 1.89 -20.15 6.96
CA MET A 177 2.71 -18.97 6.68
C MET A 177 3.77 -18.74 7.75
N SER A 178 3.43 -18.93 9.04
CA SER A 178 4.40 -18.79 10.14
C SER A 178 5.53 -19.82 10.04
N ASP A 179 5.21 -21.06 9.67
CA ASP A 179 6.19 -22.12 9.48
C ASP A 179 7.10 -21.82 8.28
N TRP A 180 6.52 -21.32 7.18
CA TRP A 180 7.26 -20.90 6.00
C TRP A 180 8.19 -19.71 6.26
N THR A 181 7.72 -18.66 6.93
CA THR A 181 8.59 -17.52 7.30
C THR A 181 9.69 -17.96 8.27
N CYS A 182 9.38 -18.84 9.22
CA CYS A 182 10.39 -19.41 10.12
C CYS A 182 11.48 -20.18 9.34
N ALA A 183 11.10 -21.00 8.37
CA ALA A 183 12.03 -21.73 7.51
C ALA A 183 12.91 -20.80 6.64
N LEU A 184 12.45 -19.58 6.35
CA LEU A 184 13.22 -18.52 5.68
C LEU A 184 14.14 -17.74 6.63
N GLY A 185 14.17 -18.07 7.92
CA GLY A 185 14.92 -17.32 8.94
C GLY A 185 14.23 -16.05 9.41
N LEU A 186 12.91 -15.95 9.24
CA LEU A 186 12.06 -14.82 9.64
C LEU A 186 11.09 -15.26 10.77
N PRO A 187 11.60 -15.60 11.97
CA PRO A 187 10.76 -16.09 13.06
C PRO A 187 9.86 -14.96 13.61
N ASN A 188 8.62 -15.31 13.96
CA ASN A 188 7.65 -14.43 14.64
C ASN A 188 7.23 -13.14 13.93
N VAL A 189 7.72 -12.86 12.71
CA VAL A 189 7.41 -11.62 11.97
C VAL A 189 5.92 -11.45 11.70
N LEU A 190 5.16 -12.53 11.55
CA LEU A 190 3.70 -12.46 11.34
C LEU A 190 2.93 -12.14 12.61
N ALA A 191 3.45 -12.52 13.79
CA ALA A 191 2.74 -12.37 15.05
C ALA A 191 2.65 -10.90 15.50
N SER A 192 3.62 -10.08 15.10
CA SER A 192 3.67 -8.64 15.36
C SER A 192 3.11 -7.79 14.23
N SER A 193 2.61 -8.40 13.15
CA SER A 193 2.18 -7.70 11.94
C SER A 193 0.66 -7.68 11.80
N ASP A 194 0.14 -6.55 11.33
CA ASP A 194 -1.27 -6.45 10.94
C ASP A 194 -1.53 -7.33 9.73
N VAL A 195 -2.71 -7.97 9.71
CA VAL A 195 -3.17 -8.84 8.63
C VAL A 195 -4.47 -8.32 8.03
N ALA A 196 -4.55 -8.35 6.71
CA ALA A 196 -5.76 -8.03 5.95
C ALA A 196 -6.13 -9.18 5.01
N LEU A 197 -7.42 -9.29 4.69
CA LEU A 197 -7.93 -10.13 3.61
C LEU A 197 -8.24 -9.22 2.43
N MET A 198 -7.77 -9.59 1.25
CA MET A 198 -7.89 -8.80 0.05
C MET A 198 -8.50 -9.64 -1.07
N ALA A 199 -9.22 -8.98 -1.98
CA ALA A 199 -9.65 -9.55 -3.23
C ALA A 199 -9.17 -8.66 -4.39
N CYS A 200 -8.77 -9.27 -5.50
CA CYS A 200 -8.47 -8.54 -6.72
C CYS A 200 -8.99 -9.24 -7.96
N ARG A 201 -9.23 -8.46 -9.01
CA ARG A 201 -9.59 -8.97 -10.35
C ARG A 201 -8.50 -8.56 -11.32
N GLY A 202 -7.41 -9.31 -11.30
CA GLY A 202 -6.12 -8.76 -11.75
C GLY A 202 -5.68 -7.59 -10.88
N ALA A 203 -4.62 -6.90 -11.28
CA ALA A 203 -4.20 -5.64 -10.68
C ALA A 203 -3.40 -4.85 -11.70
N ARG A 204 -3.75 -3.58 -11.90
CA ARG A 204 -2.90 -2.64 -12.65
C ARG A 204 -1.52 -2.57 -12.00
N TYR A 205 -0.48 -2.25 -12.76
CA TYR A 205 0.83 -2.05 -12.14
C TYR A 205 0.82 -0.85 -11.22
N HIS A 206 1.32 -1.03 -10.02
CA HIS A 206 1.46 0.00 -9.00
C HIS A 206 2.67 -0.33 -8.11
N HIS A 207 3.03 0.60 -7.23
CA HIS A 207 3.81 0.31 -6.04
C HIS A 207 3.04 0.87 -4.85
N ASP A 208 3.27 0.29 -3.68
CA ASP A 208 2.62 0.69 -2.43
C ASP A 208 3.54 1.55 -1.55
N GLY A 209 4.80 1.73 -1.94
CA GLY A 209 5.83 2.41 -1.14
C GLY A 209 5.57 3.90 -0.82
N ALA A 210 4.57 4.55 -1.43
CA ALA A 210 4.15 5.91 -1.05
C ALA A 210 3.23 5.93 0.18
N GLN A 211 2.65 4.78 0.56
CA GLN A 211 1.81 4.64 1.75
C GLN A 211 2.37 3.60 2.73
N TYR A 212 3.14 2.65 2.21
CA TYR A 212 3.66 1.50 2.94
C TYR A 212 5.18 1.45 2.83
N GLY A 213 5.86 2.60 2.71
CA GLY A 213 7.31 2.66 2.54
C GLY A 213 8.07 2.02 3.71
N GLY A 214 7.50 2.03 4.90
CA GLY A 214 8.02 1.37 6.12
C GLY A 214 7.74 -0.13 6.23
N ALA A 215 7.16 -0.76 5.20
CA ALA A 215 6.78 -2.17 5.24
C ALA A 215 7.29 -2.96 4.02
N ALA A 216 7.41 -4.28 4.20
CA ALA A 216 7.36 -5.26 3.13
C ALA A 216 6.00 -5.98 3.20
N PHE A 217 5.46 -6.38 2.06
CA PHE A 217 4.27 -7.21 2.03
C PHE A 217 4.64 -8.68 2.05
N CYS A 218 3.88 -9.45 2.82
CA CYS A 218 3.88 -10.90 2.83
C CYS A 218 2.48 -11.37 2.45
N ASN A 219 2.33 -11.98 1.28
CA ASN A 219 1.04 -12.37 0.72
C ASN A 219 0.89 -13.89 0.72
N LEU A 220 -0.31 -14.39 1.03
CA LEU A 220 -0.74 -15.77 0.84
C LEU A 220 -1.98 -15.80 -0.06
N PHE A 221 -1.87 -16.36 -1.25
CA PHE A 221 -2.99 -16.55 -2.16
C PHE A 221 -3.80 -17.80 -1.80
N LEU A 222 -5.12 -17.66 -1.77
CA LEU A 222 -6.08 -18.66 -1.29
C LEU A 222 -6.97 -19.22 -2.40
N SER A 223 -7.08 -18.50 -3.52
CA SER A 223 -7.82 -18.93 -4.70
C SER A 223 -7.08 -20.05 -5.45
N GLU A 224 -7.85 -20.92 -6.12
CA GLU A 224 -7.30 -21.87 -7.09
C GLU A 224 -6.64 -21.15 -8.27
N ASP A 225 -5.83 -21.89 -9.03
CA ASP A 225 -5.15 -21.33 -10.21
C ASP A 225 -6.17 -20.85 -11.27
N ARG A 226 -6.09 -19.55 -11.59
CA ARG A 226 -6.93 -18.90 -12.63
C ARG A 226 -6.12 -18.50 -13.86
N GLY A 227 -4.92 -19.03 -14.04
CA GLY A 227 -4.04 -18.66 -15.13
C GLY A 227 -3.49 -17.25 -14.99
N LEU A 228 -3.28 -16.78 -13.75
CA LEU A 228 -2.74 -15.45 -13.46
C LEU A 228 -1.34 -15.57 -12.85
N ASP A 229 -0.54 -14.52 -13.05
CA ASP A 229 0.77 -14.37 -12.42
C ASP A 229 0.82 -13.03 -11.66
N LEU A 230 1.43 -13.04 -10.47
CA LEU A 230 1.98 -11.82 -9.87
C LEU A 230 3.28 -11.48 -10.60
N HIS A 231 3.32 -10.30 -11.21
CA HIS A 231 4.42 -9.88 -12.07
C HIS A 231 5.10 -8.62 -11.54
N PHE A 232 6.43 -8.67 -11.46
CA PHE A 232 7.32 -7.57 -11.09
C PHE A 232 8.06 -7.07 -12.33
N PRO A 233 7.54 -6.04 -13.04
CA PRO A 233 8.05 -5.60 -14.34
C PRO A 233 9.51 -5.13 -14.30
N SER A 234 9.97 -4.57 -13.17
CA SER A 234 11.35 -4.08 -13.02
C SER A 234 12.40 -5.20 -13.01
N THR A 235 12.03 -6.38 -12.53
CA THR A 235 12.93 -7.55 -12.38
C THR A 235 12.60 -8.66 -13.37
N GLY A 236 11.40 -8.64 -13.95
CA GLY A 236 10.86 -9.70 -14.80
C GLY A 236 10.36 -10.91 -14.03
N HIS A 237 10.32 -10.88 -12.69
CA HIS A 237 9.81 -11.99 -11.89
C HIS A 237 8.32 -12.23 -12.16
N ARG A 238 7.95 -13.47 -12.43
CA ARG A 238 6.58 -13.94 -12.64
C ARG A 238 6.31 -15.11 -11.73
N ILE A 239 5.34 -14.96 -10.85
CA ILE A 239 4.97 -15.97 -9.85
C ILE A 239 3.54 -16.43 -10.17
N PRO A 240 3.36 -17.68 -10.61
CA PRO A 240 2.03 -18.25 -10.81
C PRO A 240 1.19 -18.17 -9.54
N LEU A 241 -0.02 -17.64 -9.67
CA LEU A 241 -0.98 -17.56 -8.57
C LEU A 241 -1.78 -18.85 -8.51
N THR A 242 -1.52 -19.62 -7.46
CA THR A 242 -2.21 -20.86 -7.12
C THR A 242 -2.53 -20.84 -5.63
N ARG A 243 -3.43 -21.71 -5.17
CA ARG A 243 -3.72 -21.80 -3.74
C ARG A 243 -2.46 -22.20 -2.98
N GLY A 244 -2.10 -21.42 -1.98
CA GLY A 244 -0.89 -21.62 -1.20
C GLY A 244 0.33 -20.86 -1.74
N THR A 245 0.23 -20.14 -2.85
CA THR A 245 1.34 -19.26 -3.30
C THR A 245 1.61 -18.22 -2.21
N ALA A 246 2.83 -18.22 -1.69
CA ALA A 246 3.32 -17.30 -0.67
C ALA A 246 4.41 -16.40 -1.26
N VAL A 247 4.35 -15.09 -1.00
CA VAL A 247 5.29 -14.11 -1.56
C VAL A 247 5.66 -13.04 -0.54
N ILE A 248 6.95 -12.73 -0.39
CA ILE A 248 7.43 -11.55 0.36
C ILE A 248 8.17 -10.63 -0.60
N PHE A 249 7.80 -9.35 -0.59
CA PHE A 249 8.44 -8.34 -1.44
C PHE A 249 8.36 -6.94 -0.82
N ASP A 250 9.23 -6.07 -1.29
CA ASP A 250 9.28 -4.66 -0.90
C ASP A 250 8.16 -3.87 -1.57
N THR A 251 7.38 -3.13 -0.80
CA THR A 251 6.22 -2.33 -1.26
C THR A 251 6.59 -1.26 -2.28
N GLY A 252 7.86 -0.82 -2.32
CA GLY A 252 8.36 0.11 -3.33
C GLY A 252 8.57 -0.53 -4.71
N GLN A 253 8.53 -1.86 -4.81
CA GLN A 253 8.66 -2.53 -6.11
C GLN A 253 7.37 -2.39 -6.92
N PRO A 254 7.45 -1.96 -8.19
CA PRO A 254 6.33 -2.05 -9.10
C PRO A 254 5.89 -3.50 -9.25
N HIS A 255 4.60 -3.76 -9.14
CA HIS A 255 4.01 -5.07 -9.31
C HIS A 255 2.55 -4.98 -9.77
N GLY A 256 2.04 -6.08 -10.31
CA GLY A 256 0.66 -6.20 -10.78
C GLY A 256 0.26 -7.66 -10.94
N VAL A 257 -1.04 -7.92 -11.10
CA VAL A 257 -1.59 -9.26 -11.33
C VAL A 257 -2.15 -9.30 -12.74
N ILE A 258 -1.53 -10.12 -13.58
CA ILE A 258 -1.80 -10.17 -15.02
C ILE A 258 -2.10 -11.59 -15.49
N GLN A 259 -2.63 -11.72 -16.70
CA GLN A 259 -2.75 -13.01 -17.35
C GLN A 259 -1.38 -13.68 -17.50
N ARG A 260 -1.31 -14.97 -17.23
CA ARG A 260 -0.09 -15.77 -17.39
C ARG A 260 0.40 -15.68 -18.83
N ARG A 261 1.69 -15.40 -18.99
CA ARG A 261 2.36 -15.11 -20.27
C ARG A 261 1.96 -13.78 -20.94
N GLY A 262 1.07 -12.98 -20.35
CA GLY A 262 0.75 -11.64 -20.83
C GLY A 262 1.97 -10.71 -20.72
N SER A 263 2.10 -9.75 -21.64
CA SER A 263 3.22 -8.80 -21.67
C SER A 263 3.04 -7.59 -20.75
N GLY A 264 1.82 -7.37 -20.26
CA GLY A 264 1.41 -6.20 -19.49
C GLY A 264 0.04 -6.43 -18.86
N PHE A 265 -0.48 -5.41 -18.17
CA PHE A 265 -1.86 -5.42 -17.72
C PHE A 265 -2.75 -4.96 -18.88
N ASN A 266 -3.80 -5.72 -19.18
CA ASN A 266 -4.82 -5.35 -20.14
C ASN A 266 -6.19 -5.69 -19.55
N ALA A 267 -7.07 -4.69 -19.44
CA ALA A 267 -8.40 -4.88 -18.87
C ALA A 267 -9.25 -5.91 -19.66
N ALA A 268 -9.00 -6.06 -20.97
CA ALA A 268 -9.70 -7.03 -21.80
C ALA A 268 -9.39 -8.49 -21.43
N ASP A 269 -8.28 -8.75 -20.73
CA ASP A 269 -7.91 -10.08 -20.25
C ASP A 269 -8.78 -10.53 -19.05
N PHE A 270 -9.64 -9.66 -18.54
CA PHE A 270 -10.48 -9.88 -17.37
C PHE A 270 -11.96 -9.67 -17.70
N ALA A 271 -12.46 -10.31 -18.76
CA ALA A 271 -13.87 -10.21 -19.16
C ALA A 271 -14.84 -10.64 -18.04
N THR A 272 -16.08 -10.13 -18.05
CA THR A 272 -17.07 -10.33 -16.95
C THR A 272 -17.58 -11.75 -16.81
N ASP A 273 -17.42 -12.57 -17.85
CA ASP A 273 -17.79 -13.99 -17.87
C ASP A 273 -16.67 -14.90 -17.33
N GLN A 274 -15.48 -14.34 -17.04
CA GLN A 274 -14.34 -15.09 -16.52
C GLN A 274 -14.16 -14.83 -15.02
N ASP A 275 -14.07 -15.91 -14.24
CA ASP A 275 -13.70 -15.84 -12.84
C ASP A 275 -12.19 -15.66 -12.68
N CYS A 276 -11.78 -14.39 -12.70
CA CYS A 276 -10.39 -13.97 -12.51
C CYS A 276 -10.11 -13.46 -11.09
N ILE A 277 -11.00 -13.73 -10.13
CA ILE A 277 -10.87 -13.17 -8.78
C ILE A 277 -9.83 -13.97 -7.99
N GLN A 278 -8.85 -13.25 -7.45
CA GLN A 278 -7.87 -13.78 -6.51
C GLN A 278 -8.19 -13.25 -5.11
N ILE A 279 -8.23 -14.16 -4.14
CA ILE A 279 -8.41 -13.83 -2.72
C ILE A 279 -7.12 -14.19 -2.01
N PHE A 280 -6.60 -13.28 -1.19
CA PHE A 280 -5.33 -13.45 -0.51
C PHE A 280 -5.31 -12.78 0.86
N LEU A 281 -4.52 -13.34 1.78
CA LEU A 281 -4.12 -12.65 3.00
C LEU A 281 -2.86 -11.85 2.72
N THR A 282 -2.73 -10.69 3.34
CA THR A 282 -1.51 -9.88 3.30
C THR A 282 -1.15 -9.46 4.73
N TRP A 283 0.14 -9.55 5.06
CA TRP A 283 0.74 -9.01 6.26
C TRP A 283 1.72 -7.90 5.93
N GLU A 284 1.77 -6.91 6.80
CA GLU A 284 2.68 -5.79 6.69
C GLU A 284 3.87 -5.98 7.62
N LEU A 285 4.96 -6.49 7.06
CA LEU A 285 6.16 -6.80 7.82
C LEU A 285 7.00 -5.51 7.97
N PRO A 286 7.36 -5.09 9.20
CA PRO A 286 8.17 -3.88 9.38
C PRO A 286 9.49 -3.99 8.62
N ILE A 287 9.76 -3.04 7.71
CA ILE A 287 10.97 -3.09 6.88
C ILE A 287 12.24 -2.95 7.73
N GLU A 288 12.13 -2.29 8.89
CA GLU A 288 13.20 -2.10 9.86
C GLU A 288 13.44 -3.31 10.77
N ASP A 289 12.61 -4.36 10.71
CA ASP A 289 12.94 -5.63 11.37
C ASP A 289 14.27 -6.18 10.80
N PRO A 290 15.26 -6.50 11.64
CA PRO A 290 16.58 -6.90 11.16
C PRO A 290 16.57 -8.12 10.23
N HIS A 291 15.68 -9.08 10.46
CA HIS A 291 15.58 -10.29 9.63
C HIS A 291 14.95 -9.94 8.27
N ILE A 292 13.93 -9.08 8.24
CA ILE A 292 13.32 -8.59 7.00
C ILE A 292 14.32 -7.76 6.20
N ALA A 293 14.97 -6.79 6.83
CA ALA A 293 15.99 -5.96 6.20
C ALA A 293 17.13 -6.80 5.62
N GLN A 294 17.58 -7.82 6.35
CA GLN A 294 18.62 -8.74 5.89
C GLN A 294 18.14 -9.61 4.71
N ALA A 295 16.96 -10.22 4.80
CA ALA A 295 16.42 -11.10 3.77
C ALA A 295 16.16 -10.36 2.46
N LEU A 296 15.65 -9.14 2.54
CA LEU A 296 15.42 -8.27 1.38
C LEU A 296 16.64 -7.39 1.03
N LYS A 297 17.76 -7.49 1.75
CA LYS A 297 18.98 -6.68 1.55
C LYS A 297 18.70 -5.18 1.46
N VAL A 298 17.83 -4.69 2.35
CA VAL A 298 17.47 -3.28 2.44
C VAL A 298 18.68 -2.48 2.93
N VAL A 299 18.98 -1.39 2.24
CA VAL A 299 20.03 -0.43 2.64
C VAL A 299 19.34 0.86 3.05
N PHE A 300 19.49 1.22 4.32
CA PHE A 300 18.91 2.44 4.90
C PHE A 300 19.82 3.65 4.74
N ASP A 301 19.23 4.82 4.93
CA ASP A 301 19.83 6.15 4.99
C ASP A 301 20.74 6.47 3.79
N ILE A 302 20.25 6.13 2.59
CA ILE A 302 21.00 6.33 1.33
C ILE A 302 20.91 7.76 0.79
N ALA A 303 19.98 8.58 1.31
CA ALA A 303 19.77 9.97 0.91
C ALA A 303 19.31 10.84 2.13
N PRO A 304 20.09 10.90 3.22
CA PRO A 304 19.65 11.50 4.49
C PRO A 304 19.39 13.01 4.36
N SER A 305 20.18 13.72 3.57
CA SER A 305 19.98 15.16 3.34
C SER A 305 18.63 15.44 2.68
N THR A 306 18.22 14.62 1.71
CA THR A 306 16.91 14.77 1.07
C THR A 306 15.80 14.43 2.06
N SER A 307 15.95 13.36 2.84
CA SER A 307 14.96 12.93 3.84
C SER A 307 14.59 14.04 4.83
N LEU A 308 15.54 14.90 5.23
CA LEU A 308 15.30 16.02 6.14
C LEU A 308 14.37 17.10 5.59
N HIS A 309 14.17 17.14 4.28
CA HIS A 309 13.36 18.17 3.61
C HIS A 309 12.00 17.66 3.16
N LEU A 310 11.70 16.38 3.39
CA LEU A 310 10.42 15.78 3.01
C LEU A 310 9.47 15.75 4.21
N ASP A 311 8.20 15.93 3.92
CA ASP A 311 7.07 15.87 4.85
C ASP A 311 6.09 14.73 4.53
N GLU A 312 6.31 14.00 3.45
CA GLU A 312 5.48 12.86 3.02
C GLU A 312 6.31 11.68 2.50
N GLU A 313 5.78 10.46 2.70
CA GLU A 313 6.34 9.24 2.11
C GLU A 313 6.21 9.27 0.59
N GLN A 314 7.22 8.73 -0.10
CA GLN A 314 7.23 8.71 -1.55
C GLN A 314 8.33 7.79 -2.08
N VAL A 315 8.18 7.38 -3.34
CA VAL A 315 9.20 6.62 -4.07
C VAL A 315 9.79 7.49 -5.16
N TRP A 316 11.12 7.54 -5.19
CA TRP A 316 11.88 8.26 -6.19
C TRP A 316 12.59 7.28 -7.11
N SER A 317 12.63 7.60 -8.39
CA SER A 317 13.45 6.92 -9.38
C SER A 317 14.54 7.87 -9.86
N ASN A 318 15.80 7.44 -9.73
CA ASN A 318 16.97 8.19 -10.18
C ASN A 318 17.04 9.63 -9.63
N GLY A 319 16.69 9.78 -8.35
CA GLY A 319 16.79 11.05 -7.63
C GLY A 319 15.64 12.03 -7.86
N ALA A 320 14.53 11.60 -8.47
CA ALA A 320 13.32 12.42 -8.63
C ALA A 320 12.06 11.61 -8.28
N PRO A 321 10.97 12.25 -7.83
CA PRO A 321 9.67 11.61 -7.66
C PRO A 321 9.22 10.87 -8.93
N ALA A 322 8.69 9.68 -8.77
CA ALA A 322 8.28 8.84 -9.89
C ALA A 322 7.01 8.06 -9.59
N ALA A 323 6.26 7.75 -10.65
CA ALA A 323 5.06 6.92 -10.61
C ALA A 323 5.19 5.78 -11.64
N VAL A 324 4.29 4.81 -11.56
CA VAL A 324 4.31 3.60 -12.39
C VAL A 324 3.17 3.64 -13.40
N CYS A 325 3.47 3.39 -14.67
CA CYS A 325 2.46 3.25 -15.71
C CYS A 325 1.59 2.02 -15.42
N PRO A 326 0.26 2.17 -15.25
CA PRO A 326 -0.60 1.08 -14.80
C PRO A 326 -0.72 -0.09 -15.79
N GLU A 327 -0.41 0.12 -17.06
CA GLU A 327 -0.50 -0.89 -18.12
C GLU A 327 0.83 -1.65 -18.33
N SER A 328 1.96 -0.96 -18.20
CA SER A 328 3.27 -1.50 -18.57
C SER A 328 4.20 -1.73 -17.38
N GLY A 329 3.92 -1.12 -16.23
CA GLY A 329 4.79 -1.19 -15.07
C GLY A 329 6.06 -0.36 -15.15
N ARG A 330 6.22 0.44 -16.22
CA ARG A 330 7.37 1.33 -16.40
C ARG A 330 7.26 2.55 -15.52
N TRP A 331 8.39 2.97 -14.95
CA TRP A 331 8.50 4.24 -14.26
C TRP A 331 8.36 5.41 -15.22
N TYR A 332 7.67 6.46 -14.76
CA TYR A 332 7.67 7.78 -15.36
C TYR A 332 7.85 8.83 -14.25
N ARG A 333 8.40 9.99 -14.62
CA ARG A 333 8.56 11.09 -13.67
C ARG A 333 7.22 11.72 -13.39
N VAL A 334 6.99 12.08 -12.13
CA VAL A 334 5.89 12.95 -11.75
C VAL A 334 6.39 14.38 -11.92
N ASP A 335 5.72 15.16 -12.77
CA ASP A 335 6.05 16.56 -13.04
C ASP A 335 5.68 17.48 -11.87
#